data_AF-A0A2D5VBH9-F1
#
_entry.id   AF-A0A2D5VBH9-F1
#
_cell.length_a   1.000
_cell.length_b   1.000
_cell.length_c   1.000
_cell.angle_alpha   90.00
_cell.angle_beta   90.00
_cell.angle_gamma   90.00
#
_symmetry.space_group_name_H-M   'P 1'
#
loop_
_entity.id
_entity.type
_entity.pdbx_description
1 polymer ?
#
loop_
_entity_poly.entity_id
_entity_poly.type
_entity_poly.pdbx_seq_one_letter_code
_entity_poly.pdbx_strand_id
1 'polypeptide(L)'
;MIYEVAMPFKHCTKRKIKEGDHVGFTPGYEEGFNDPNEKGVFLCWKGANPDESSLLGKLTFGGPLAVNSIPQTVYPLGATESQ
;
A
#
# COMPACT_ATOMS: atom_id res chain seq x y z
N MET A 1 0.53 15.15 6.25
CA MET A 1 0.82 14.66 4.88
C MET A 1 0.14 13.31 4.73
N ILE A 2 -0.50 13.04 3.59
CA ILE A 2 -1.10 11.73 3.30
C ILE A 2 -0.21 11.06 2.26
N TYR A 3 0.20 9.84 2.54
CA TYR A 3 0.90 9.00 1.57
C TYR A 3 -0.09 8.01 0.97
N GLU A 4 -0.30 8.09 -0.33
CA GLU A 4 -1.08 7.12 -1.09
C GLU A 4 -0.12 6.21 -1.87
N VAL A 5 -0.32 4.90 -1.78
CA VAL A 5 0.53 3.90 -2.43
C VAL A 5 -0.33 2.89 -3.16
N ALA A 6 -0.05 2.70 -4.45
CA ALA A 6 -0.60 1.62 -5.27
C ALA A 6 0.49 0.57 -5.52
N MET A 7 0.38 -0.59 -4.88
CA MET A 7 1.38 -1.66 -5.00
C MET A 7 0.86 -2.81 -5.88
N PRO A 8 1.43 -3.04 -7.07
CA PRO A 8 1.01 -4.14 -7.93
C PRO A 8 1.51 -5.48 -7.39
N PHE A 9 0.61 -6.45 -7.23
CA PHE A 9 0.94 -7.81 -6.76
C PHE A 9 1.87 -8.61 -7.68
N LYS A 10 2.11 -8.15 -8.91
CA LYS A 10 2.99 -8.81 -9.90
C LYS A 10 4.41 -9.07 -9.38
N HIS A 11 4.87 -8.28 -8.41
CA HIS A 11 6.18 -8.43 -7.77
C HIS A 11 6.14 -9.25 -6.47
N CYS A 12 4.95 -9.48 -5.90
CA CYS A 12 4.77 -10.24 -4.67
C CYS A 12 4.43 -11.71 -4.94
N THR A 13 3.70 -11.98 -6.03
CA THR A 13 3.23 -13.33 -6.36
C THR A 13 2.98 -13.50 -7.86
N LYS A 14 3.14 -14.73 -8.34
CA LYS A 14 2.79 -15.14 -9.72
C LYS A 14 1.31 -15.53 -9.85
N ARG A 15 0.62 -15.78 -8.73
CA ARG A 15 -0.80 -16.22 -8.72
C ARG A 15 -1.71 -14.99 -8.84
N LYS A 16 -2.81 -15.12 -9.60
CA LYS A 16 -3.89 -14.12 -9.57
C LYS A 16 -4.59 -14.14 -8.20
N ILE A 17 -4.69 -12.97 -7.58
CA ILE A 17 -5.49 -12.76 -6.38
C ILE A 17 -6.97 -12.85 -6.75
N LYS A 18 -7.75 -13.53 -5.91
CA LYS A 18 -9.20 -13.70 -6.03
C LYS A 18 -9.89 -13.24 -4.75
N GLU A 19 -11.20 -13.03 -4.83
CA GLU A 19 -12.03 -12.76 -3.67
C GLU A 19 -11.85 -13.81 -2.56
N GLY A 20 -11.78 -13.34 -1.31
CA GLY A 20 -11.57 -14.19 -0.13
C GLY A 20 -10.12 -14.60 0.12
N ASP A 21 -9.19 -14.35 -0.82
CA ASP A 21 -7.77 -14.43 -0.53
C ASP A 21 -7.39 -13.42 0.57
N HIS A 22 -6.26 -13.66 1.22
CA HIS A 22 -5.73 -12.78 2.25
C HIS A 22 -4.22 -12.66 2.20
N VAL A 23 -3.73 -11.55 2.74
CA VAL A 23 -2.31 -11.29 2.98
C VAL A 23 -2.09 -10.89 4.44
N GLY A 24 -0.91 -11.23 4.95
CA GLY A 24 -0.39 -10.61 6.17
C GLY A 24 -0.13 -9.13 5.91
N PHE A 25 -0.60 -8.26 6.80
CA PHE A 25 -0.50 -6.82 6.63
C PHE A 25 -0.35 -6.10 7.98
N THR A 26 0.61 -5.17 8.04
CA THR A 26 0.71 -4.17 9.11
C THR A 26 1.17 -2.85 8.50
N PRO A 27 0.35 -1.79 8.48
CA PRO A 27 0.82 -0.46 8.21
C PRO A 27 1.61 0.02 9.43
N GLY A 28 2.71 0.72 9.19
CA GLY A 28 3.52 1.24 10.27
C GLY A 28 4.37 2.40 9.82
N TYR A 29 4.86 3.13 10.81
CA TYR A 29 5.91 4.12 10.66
C TYR A 29 7.16 3.59 11.35
N GLU A 30 8.29 3.67 10.65
CA GLU A 30 9.60 3.42 11.21
C GLU A 30 10.35 4.74 11.23
N GLU A 31 10.79 5.15 12.41
CA GLU A 31 11.76 6.23 12.54
C GLU A 31 13.15 5.61 12.48
N GLY A 32 13.84 5.83 11.36
CA GLY A 32 15.25 5.45 11.23
C GLY A 32 16.12 6.42 12.02
N PHE A 33 17.03 5.88 12.82
CA PHE A 33 18.03 6.68 13.53
C PHE A 33 19.31 6.84 12.70
N ASN A 34 20.01 7.96 12.88
CA ASN A 34 21.31 8.19 12.23
C ASN A 34 22.45 7.38 12.90
N ASP A 35 22.23 6.83 14.09
CA ASP A 35 23.16 5.96 14.78
C ASP A 35 22.80 4.48 14.51
N PRO A 36 23.70 3.68 13.91
CA PRO A 36 23.47 2.26 13.68
C PRO A 36 23.33 1.42 14.96
N ASN A 37 23.65 1.96 16.14
CA ASN A 37 23.46 1.30 17.43
C ASN A 37 22.09 1.56 18.06
N GLU A 38 21.32 2.53 17.55
CA GLU A 38 19.96 2.80 18.01
C GLU A 38 18.98 1.87 17.29
N LYS A 39 18.17 1.15 18.06
CA LYS A 39 17.10 0.30 17.49
C LYS A 39 15.95 1.21 17.08
N GLY A 40 15.60 1.17 15.79
CA GLY A 40 14.40 1.81 15.24
C GLY A 40 13.16 1.54 16.09
N VAL A 41 12.32 2.55 16.27
CA VAL A 41 11.01 2.37 16.92
C VAL A 41 9.98 2.12 15.83
N PHE A 42 9.40 0.92 15.84
CA PHE A 42 8.30 0.56 14.96
C PHE A 42 6.98 1.00 15.58
N LEU A 43 6.40 2.07 15.04
CA LEU A 43 5.02 2.46 15.30
C LEU A 43 4.09 1.74 14.32
N CYS A 44 4.12 0.41 14.36
CA CYS A 44 3.28 -0.45 13.54
C CYS A 44 1.90 -0.65 14.18
N TRP A 45 0.92 -1.02 13.37
CA TRP A 45 -0.42 -1.32 13.85
C TRP A 45 -0.35 -2.41 14.93
N LYS A 46 -0.90 -2.10 16.12
CA LYS A 46 -0.86 -2.95 17.33
C LYS A 46 0.56 -3.26 17.86
N GLY A 47 1.56 -2.46 17.48
CA GLY A 47 2.96 -2.71 17.86
C GLY A 47 3.55 -3.96 17.22
N ALA A 48 2.97 -4.45 16.12
CA ALA A 48 3.45 -5.65 15.44
C ALA A 48 4.83 -5.40 14.81
N ASN A 49 5.82 -6.25 15.13
CA ASN A 49 7.09 -6.26 14.42
C ASN A 49 6.86 -6.72 12.96
N PRO A 50 7.14 -5.88 11.93
CA PRO A 50 6.89 -6.25 10.53
C PRO A 50 7.76 -7.42 10.04
N ASP A 51 8.89 -7.70 10.71
CA ASP A 51 9.76 -8.84 10.39
C ASP A 51 9.20 -10.18 10.89
N GLU A 52 8.24 -10.15 11.82
CA GLU A 52 7.63 -11.34 12.40
C GLU A 52 6.27 -11.60 11.76
N SER A 53 6.26 -12.42 10.70
CA SER A 53 5.03 -12.71 9.93
C SER A 53 3.84 -13.20 10.77
N SER A 54 4.10 -13.86 11.90
CA SER A 54 3.07 -14.34 12.83
C SER A 54 2.31 -13.23 13.57
N LEU A 55 2.88 -12.02 13.64
CA LEU A 55 2.30 -10.85 14.31
C LEU A 55 1.48 -9.98 13.36
N LEU A 56 1.50 -10.26 12.06
CA LEU A 56 0.82 -9.45 11.06
C LEU A 56 -0.71 -9.60 11.16
N GLY A 57 -1.41 -8.50 10.91
CA GLY A 57 -2.85 -8.52 10.71
C GLY A 57 -3.24 -9.25 9.42
N LYS A 58 -4.52 -9.58 9.27
CA LYS A 58 -5.05 -10.25 8.08
C LYS A 58 -5.88 -9.28 7.26
N LEU A 59 -5.40 -8.93 6.06
CA LEU A 59 -6.18 -8.16 5.07
C LEU A 59 -6.83 -9.14 4.09
N THR A 60 -8.16 -9.10 3.99
CA THR A 60 -8.94 -9.98 3.11
C THR A 60 -9.47 -9.20 1.91
N PHE A 61 -9.31 -9.73 0.70
CA PHE A 61 -9.77 -9.05 -0.52
C PHE A 61 -11.27 -9.25 -0.73
N GLY A 62 -12.02 -8.16 -0.57
CA GLY A 62 -13.46 -8.10 -0.81
C GLY A 62 -13.77 -7.82 -2.28
N GLY A 63 -13.63 -8.84 -3.13
CA GLY A 63 -14.05 -8.83 -4.53
C GLY A 63 -13.47 -7.71 -5.41
N PRO A 64 -13.77 -7.71 -6.71
CA PRO A 64 -13.60 -6.53 -7.54
C PRO A 64 -14.52 -5.41 -7.05
N LEU A 65 -14.01 -4.19 -6.94
CA LEU A 65 -14.88 -3.03 -6.74
C LEU A 65 -15.84 -2.93 -7.93
N ALA A 66 -17.13 -2.71 -7.65
CA ALA A 66 -18.10 -2.36 -8.67
C ALA A 66 -17.82 -0.92 -9.13
N VAL A 67 -16.79 -0.75 -9.93
CA VAL A 67 -16.49 0.55 -10.54
C VAL A 67 -17.42 0.68 -11.73
N ASN A 68 -18.53 1.40 -11.56
CA ASN A 68 -19.23 1.96 -12.70
C ASN A 68 -18.18 2.76 -13.48
N SER A 69 -17.94 2.38 -14.73
CA SER A 69 -16.90 3.00 -15.57
C SER A 69 -17.04 4.52 -15.50
N ILE A 70 -16.15 5.17 -14.75
CA ILE A 70 -16.05 6.62 -14.75
C ILE A 70 -15.64 6.98 -16.18
N PRO A 71 -16.36 7.87 -16.88
CA PRO A 71 -15.90 8.35 -18.18
C PRO A 71 -14.47 8.83 -18.00
N GLN A 72 -13.54 8.32 -18.83
CA GLN A 72 -12.20 8.89 -18.88
C GLN A 72 -12.35 10.38 -19.12
N THR A 73 -12.10 11.19 -18.10
CA THR A 73 -11.94 12.63 -18.29
C THR A 73 -10.60 12.76 -19.00
N VAL A 74 -10.65 12.82 -20.32
CA VAL A 74 -9.51 13.20 -21.15
C VAL A 74 -9.21 14.65 -20.78
N TYR A 75 -8.19 14.88 -19.96
CA TYR A 75 -7.57 16.20 -19.91
C TYR A 75 -6.87 16.39 -21.27
N PRO A 76 -7.28 17.35 -22.12
CA PRO A 76 -6.47 17.67 -23.28
C PRO A 76 -5.14 18.23 -22.79
N LEU A 77 -4.06 17.48 -23.01
CA LEU A 77 -2.70 17.99 -23.01
C LEU A 77 -2.60 19.00 -24.15
N GLY A 78 -2.78 20.29 -23.84
CA GLY A 78 -2.60 21.36 -24.82
C GLY A 78 -3.46 22.59 -24.56
N ALA A 79 -3.10 23.37 -23.55
CA ALA A 79 -3.32 24.81 -23.58
C ALA A 79 -1.94 25.46 -23.49
N THR A 80 -1.37 25.78 -24.65
CA THR A 80 -0.25 26.71 -24.75
C THR A 80 -0.68 28.04 -24.16
N GLU A 81 0.04 28.51 -23.15
CA GLU A 81 -0.02 29.89 -22.69
C GLU A 81 0.38 30.81 -23.86
N SER A 82 -0.53 31.67 -24.30
CA SER A 82 -0.17 32.85 -25.09
C SER A 82 -0.08 34.04 -24.13
N GLN A 83 1.12 34.59 -24.01
CA GLN A 83 1.35 35.96 -23.49
C GLN A 83 0.73 37.00 -24.42
#